data_AF-A0AAD9G771-F1
#
_entry.id   AF-A0AAD9G771-F1
#
_cell.length_a   1.000
_cell.length_b   1.000
_cell.length_c   1.000
_cell.angle_alpha   90.00
_cell.angle_beta   90.00
_cell.angle_gamma   90.00
#
_symmetry.space_group_name_H-M   'P 1'
#
loop_
_entity.id
_entity.type
_entity.pdbx_description
1 polymer ?
#
loop_
_entity_poly.entity_id
_entity_poly.type
_entity_poly.pdbx_seq_one_letter_code
_entity_poly.pdbx_strand_id
1 'polypeptide(L)'
;MAKRTTEKINPPGDYQEETAAASKVNLDNLDFQAQVSLVLDQLSAISADIRARDQLKRDKASHPLAQIKLTTSIEARLQQTRSDIDVLCAIYERITSSKRYRKKYTDEEISKLEDTLRNVETQYNAYNASRFKRPFGTTKRLNVDLSSQANALPVTQEEQAIANESIQRWKQRDEHFDEQLQEIGEAVERIGTVAITIGEKASEQAKNAIETMHRVEGTTADISAVSTQIKRILKRQRRVECSIRIGLILTFLILLSVFIVCLAKFIKG
;
A
#
# COMPACT_ATOMS: atom_id res chain seq x y z
N MET A 1 27.62 -1.58 -22.66
CA MET A 1 26.82 -2.72 -22.15
C MET A 1 26.72 -2.61 -20.65
N ALA A 2 25.62 -2.05 -20.12
CA ALA A 2 25.39 -1.97 -18.68
C ALA A 2 24.46 -3.11 -18.26
N LYS A 3 24.95 -4.02 -17.40
CA LYS A 3 24.16 -5.11 -16.82
C LYS A 3 23.12 -4.50 -15.87
N ARG A 4 21.83 -4.53 -16.26
CA ARG A 4 20.71 -4.33 -15.34
C ARG A 4 20.58 -5.59 -14.49
N THR A 5 21.02 -5.51 -13.24
CA THR A 5 20.70 -6.49 -12.21
C THR A 5 19.20 -6.40 -11.95
N THR A 6 18.46 -7.39 -12.46
CA THR A 6 17.04 -7.58 -12.14
C THR A 6 17.00 -8.28 -10.79
N GLU A 7 16.96 -7.49 -9.72
CA GLU A 7 16.61 -7.98 -8.40
C GLU A 7 15.16 -8.44 -8.46
N LYS A 8 14.94 -9.76 -8.46
CA LYS A 8 13.61 -10.37 -8.38
C LYS A 8 13.04 -10.01 -7.01
N ILE A 9 12.26 -8.94 -6.97
CA ILE A 9 11.39 -8.63 -5.84
C ILE A 9 10.29 -9.70 -5.84
N ASN A 10 10.38 -10.66 -4.91
CA ASN A 10 9.34 -11.65 -4.68
C ASN A 10 8.01 -10.94 -4.37
N PRO A 11 6.87 -11.48 -4.83
CA PRO A 11 5.57 -10.90 -4.56
C PRO A 11 5.29 -10.87 -3.04
N PRO A 12 4.57 -9.86 -2.55
CA PRO A 12 4.33 -9.63 -1.11
C PRO A 12 3.46 -10.71 -0.42
N GLY A 13 2.88 -11.65 -1.16
CA GLY A 13 1.92 -12.63 -0.64
C GLY A 13 2.54 -13.75 0.21
N ASP A 14 3.63 -14.37 -0.24
CA ASP A 14 4.17 -15.57 0.43
C ASP A 14 4.77 -15.25 1.81
N TYR A 15 5.34 -14.05 1.99
CA TYR A 15 5.94 -13.64 3.27
C TYR A 15 4.90 -13.24 4.34
N GLN A 16 3.70 -12.81 3.92
CA GLN A 16 2.65 -12.39 4.86
C GLN A 16 1.94 -13.60 5.50
N GLU A 17 1.74 -14.68 4.75
CA GLU A 17 1.14 -15.91 5.29
C GLU A 17 2.08 -16.63 6.28
N GLU A 18 3.39 -16.66 5.99
CA GLU A 18 4.39 -17.30 6.86
C GLU A 18 4.56 -16.55 8.19
N THR A 19 4.55 -15.21 8.16
CA THR A 19 4.65 -14.38 9.37
C THR A 19 3.38 -14.42 10.22
N ALA A 20 2.19 -14.43 9.60
CA ALA A 20 0.93 -14.60 10.33
C ALA A 20 0.81 -15.97 10.99
N ALA A 21 1.29 -17.03 10.34
CA ALA A 21 1.35 -18.37 10.91
C ALA A 21 2.32 -18.43 12.11
N ALA A 22 3.49 -17.80 11.99
CA ALA A 22 4.47 -17.71 13.08
C ALA A 22 3.91 -16.93 14.28
N SER A 23 3.25 -15.80 14.07
CA SER A 23 2.62 -15.00 15.14
C SER A 23 1.54 -15.79 15.89
N LYS A 24 0.77 -16.64 15.19
CA LYS A 24 -0.22 -17.51 15.83
C LYS A 24 0.43 -18.59 16.71
N VAL A 25 1.50 -19.22 16.22
CA VAL A 25 2.26 -20.23 17.00
C VAL A 25 2.89 -19.58 18.24
N ASN A 26 3.43 -18.37 18.11
CA ASN A 26 4.01 -17.63 19.23
C ASN A 26 2.96 -17.24 20.27
N LEU A 27 1.75 -16.87 19.85
CA LEU A 27 0.63 -16.57 20.76
C LEU A 27 0.19 -17.81 21.55
N ASP A 28 0.13 -18.97 20.90
CA ASP A 28 -0.26 -20.23 21.52
C ASP A 28 0.81 -20.71 22.53
N ASN A 29 2.08 -20.49 22.22
CA ASN A 29 3.22 -20.84 23.09
C ASN A 29 3.57 -19.77 24.13
N LEU A 30 2.95 -18.58 24.06
CA LEU A 30 3.30 -17.39 24.85
C LEU A 30 4.78 -17.00 24.71
N ASP A 31 5.36 -17.19 23.53
CA ASP A 31 6.77 -16.88 23.27
C ASP A 31 6.94 -15.40 22.94
N PHE A 32 7.06 -14.60 23.99
CA PHE A 32 7.23 -13.15 23.88
C PHE A 32 8.50 -12.78 23.12
N GLN A 33 9.61 -13.50 23.32
CA GLN A 33 10.90 -13.16 22.70
C GLN A 33 10.89 -13.45 21.20
N ALA A 34 10.33 -14.59 20.79
CA ALA A 34 10.14 -14.91 19.38
C ALA A 34 9.25 -13.86 18.68
N GLN A 35 8.17 -13.42 19.35
CA GLN A 35 7.31 -12.38 18.80
C GLN A 35 8.00 -11.01 18.71
N VAL A 36 8.81 -10.64 19.70
CA VAL A 36 9.65 -9.42 19.64
C VAL A 36 10.62 -9.48 18.47
N SER A 37 11.31 -10.60 18.25
CA SER A 37 12.23 -10.73 17.11
C SER A 37 11.52 -10.54 15.76
N LEU A 38 10.32 -11.11 15.62
CA LEU A 38 9.52 -10.99 14.40
C LEU A 38 9.12 -9.53 14.15
N VAL A 39 8.67 -8.82 15.20
CA VAL A 39 8.32 -7.39 15.08
C VAL A 39 9.56 -6.55 14.75
N LEU A 40 10.70 -6.80 15.39
CA LEU A 40 11.95 -6.06 15.11
C LEU A 40 12.45 -6.29 13.68
N ASP A 41 12.36 -7.52 13.17
CA ASP A 41 12.73 -7.83 11.78
C ASP A 41 11.85 -7.06 10.80
N GLN A 42 10.54 -6.98 11.05
CA GLN A 42 9.64 -6.18 10.21
C GLN A 42 9.90 -4.68 10.30
N LEU A 43 10.16 -4.15 11.50
CA LEU A 43 10.54 -2.75 11.69
C LEU A 43 11.84 -2.42 10.95
N SER A 44 12.82 -3.33 10.97
CA SER A 44 14.08 -3.18 10.23
C SER A 44 13.84 -3.12 8.72
N ALA A 45 12.96 -3.98 8.20
CA ALA A 45 12.61 -4.03 6.79
C ALA A 45 11.83 -2.78 6.36
N ILE A 46 10.90 -2.29 7.19
CA ILE A 46 10.20 -1.02 6.97
C ILE A 46 11.21 0.13 6.90
N SER A 47 12.18 0.18 7.82
CA SER A 47 13.23 1.21 7.77
C SER A 47 14.06 1.14 6.50
N ALA A 48 14.34 -0.06 5.97
CA ALA A 48 15.09 -0.23 4.72
C ALA A 48 14.26 0.25 3.50
N ASP A 49 12.99 -0.15 3.42
CA ASP A 49 12.07 0.26 2.36
C ASP A 49 11.86 1.78 2.35
N ILE A 50 11.75 2.43 3.53
CA ILE A 50 11.66 3.90 3.64
C ILE A 50 12.91 4.57 3.06
N ARG A 51 14.12 4.07 3.39
CA ARG A 51 15.38 4.61 2.84
C ARG A 51 15.44 4.45 1.32
N ALA A 52 15.06 3.29 0.80
CA ALA A 52 15.03 3.01 -0.64
C ALA A 52 14.05 3.93 -1.37
N ARG A 53 12.85 4.15 -0.81
CA ARG A 53 11.86 5.09 -1.34
C ARG A 53 12.39 6.52 -1.35
N ASP A 54 13.04 6.95 -0.29
CA ASP A 54 13.58 8.31 -0.18
C ASP A 54 14.78 8.53 -1.12
N GLN A 55 15.56 7.49 -1.41
CA GLN A 55 16.60 7.52 -2.44
C GLN A 55 15.99 7.68 -3.84
N LEU A 56 14.94 6.92 -4.16
CA LEU A 56 14.20 7.05 -5.43
C LEU A 56 13.49 8.40 -5.59
N LYS A 57 13.16 9.09 -4.50
CA LYS A 57 12.64 10.47 -4.55
C LYS A 57 13.71 11.49 -4.94
N ARG A 58 14.97 11.24 -4.58
CA ARG A 58 16.11 12.12 -4.92
C ARG A 58 16.52 11.94 -6.38
N ASP A 59 16.41 10.72 -6.89
CA ASP A 59 16.73 10.39 -8.28
C ASP A 59 15.57 10.79 -9.20
N LYS A 60 15.60 12.02 -9.75
CA LYS A 60 14.58 12.57 -10.68
C LYS A 60 14.35 11.75 -11.96
N ALA A 61 15.24 10.81 -12.28
CA ALA A 61 15.12 9.88 -13.40
C ALA A 61 14.34 8.59 -13.06
N SER A 62 13.96 8.41 -11.80
CA SER A 62 13.26 7.21 -11.32
C SER A 62 11.79 7.22 -11.69
N HIS A 63 11.29 6.07 -12.16
CA HIS A 63 9.90 5.92 -12.59
C HIS A 63 8.94 6.03 -11.39
N PRO A 64 7.84 6.82 -11.47
CA PRO A 64 6.91 7.04 -10.35
C PRO A 64 6.28 5.74 -9.83
N LEU A 65 6.09 4.75 -10.71
CA LEU A 65 5.61 3.41 -10.34
C LEU A 65 6.50 2.70 -9.30
N ALA A 66 7.82 2.90 -9.30
CA ALA A 66 8.71 2.29 -8.31
C ALA A 66 8.49 2.88 -6.90
N GLN A 67 8.24 4.18 -6.82
CA GLN A 67 7.91 4.85 -5.56
C GLN A 67 6.55 4.41 -5.03
N ILE A 68 5.56 4.23 -5.91
CA ILE A 68 4.23 3.74 -5.54
C ILE A 68 4.30 2.29 -5.03
N LYS A 69 5.07 1.42 -5.71
CA LYS A 69 5.28 0.03 -5.27
C LYS A 69 5.95 -0.06 -3.90
N LEU A 70 6.98 0.75 -3.64
CA LEU A 70 7.61 0.79 -2.31
C LEU A 70 6.68 1.36 -1.25
N THR A 71 5.90 2.39 -1.59
CA THR A 71 4.93 2.96 -0.65
C THR A 71 3.86 1.94 -0.26
N THR A 72 3.33 1.21 -1.22
CA THR A 72 2.36 0.12 -0.98
C THR A 72 2.97 -1.06 -0.20
N SER A 73 4.23 -1.42 -0.46
CA SER A 73 4.98 -2.41 0.35
C SER A 73 5.11 -1.95 1.81
N ILE A 74 5.51 -0.70 2.04
CA ILE A 74 5.65 -0.13 3.38
C ILE A 74 4.31 -0.14 4.12
N GLU A 75 3.21 0.20 3.44
CA GLU A 75 1.87 0.19 4.02
C GLU A 75 1.42 -1.22 4.42
N ALA A 76 1.61 -2.20 3.54
CA ALA A 76 1.29 -3.59 3.81
C ALA A 76 2.10 -4.15 5.00
N ARG A 77 3.39 -3.81 5.07
CA ARG A 77 4.24 -4.22 6.21
C ARG A 77 3.86 -3.50 7.50
N LEU A 78 3.54 -2.21 7.47
CA LEU A 78 3.07 -1.49 8.67
C LEU A 78 1.78 -2.11 9.23
N GLN A 79 0.83 -2.49 8.37
CA GLN A 79 -0.38 -3.19 8.81
C GLN A 79 -0.04 -4.54 9.46
N GLN A 80 0.87 -5.30 8.86
CA GLN A 80 1.31 -6.58 9.42
C GLN A 80 2.00 -6.39 10.78
N THR A 81 2.93 -5.43 10.90
CA THR A 81 3.62 -5.10 12.15
C THR A 81 2.64 -4.67 13.23
N ARG A 82 1.56 -3.96 12.88
CA ARG A 82 0.53 -3.63 13.85
C ARG A 82 -0.15 -4.88 14.39
N SER A 83 -0.55 -5.80 13.52
CA SER A 83 -1.11 -7.10 13.94
C SER A 83 -0.15 -7.87 14.84
N ASP A 84 1.14 -7.85 14.54
CA ASP A 84 2.15 -8.56 15.31
C ASP A 84 2.43 -7.92 16.69
N ILE A 85 2.31 -6.58 16.79
CA ILE A 85 2.32 -5.84 18.06
C ILE A 85 1.05 -6.15 18.88
N ASP A 86 -0.13 -6.23 18.26
CA ASP A 86 -1.36 -6.57 18.97
C ASP A 86 -1.28 -8.01 19.54
N VAL A 87 -0.65 -8.94 18.80
CA VAL A 87 -0.31 -10.29 19.31
C VAL A 87 0.66 -10.21 20.49
N LEU A 88 1.69 -9.37 20.41
CA LEU A 88 2.66 -9.17 21.49
C LEU A 88 1.99 -8.62 22.76
N CYS A 89 1.06 -7.66 22.62
CA CYS A 89 0.22 -7.16 23.71
C CYS A 89 -0.62 -8.30 24.32
N ALA A 90 -1.25 -9.13 23.49
CA ALA A 90 -2.05 -10.27 23.97
C ALA A 90 -1.21 -11.30 24.74
N ILE A 91 0.03 -11.57 24.30
CA ILE A 91 0.97 -12.43 25.04
C ILE A 91 1.30 -11.81 26.41
N TYR A 92 1.65 -10.52 26.44
CA TYR A 92 1.93 -9.79 27.69
C TYR A 92 0.75 -9.82 28.67
N GLU A 93 -0.46 -9.53 28.18
CA GLU A 93 -1.68 -9.59 28.98
C GLU A 93 -1.94 -11.00 29.53
N ARG A 94 -1.73 -12.06 28.73
CA ARG A 94 -1.89 -13.44 29.20
C ARG A 94 -0.85 -13.83 30.26
N ILE A 95 0.39 -13.35 30.13
CA ILE A 95 1.45 -13.58 31.12
C ILE A 95 1.11 -12.89 32.44
N THR A 96 0.65 -11.64 32.39
CA THR A 96 0.37 -10.81 33.58
C THR A 96 -0.94 -11.18 34.28
N SER A 97 -1.99 -11.50 33.52
CA SER A 97 -3.32 -11.87 34.07
C SER A 97 -3.35 -13.29 34.65
N SER A 98 -2.55 -14.22 34.11
CA SER A 98 -2.52 -15.60 34.59
C SER A 98 -1.60 -15.76 35.78
N LYS A 99 -2.18 -16.06 36.95
CA LYS A 99 -1.42 -16.40 38.18
C LYS A 99 -0.40 -17.53 37.97
N ARG A 100 -0.63 -18.43 36.99
CA ARG A 100 0.28 -19.55 36.68
C ARG A 100 1.53 -19.08 35.93
N TYR A 101 1.36 -18.17 34.97
CA TYR A 101 2.46 -17.67 34.15
C TYR A 101 3.21 -16.55 34.88
N ARG A 102 2.51 -15.67 35.60
CA ARG A 102 3.13 -14.64 36.44
C ARG A 102 4.11 -15.19 37.47
N LYS A 103 3.86 -16.38 38.04
CA LYS A 103 4.80 -17.07 38.95
C LYS A 103 6.13 -17.48 38.31
N LYS A 104 6.21 -17.54 36.98
CA LYS A 104 7.42 -17.89 36.24
C LYS A 104 8.33 -16.69 35.97
N TYR A 105 7.82 -15.47 36.17
CA TYR A 105 8.54 -14.24 35.89
C TYR A 105 8.75 -13.44 37.18
N THR A 106 9.92 -12.82 37.32
CA THR A 106 10.11 -11.82 38.38
C THR A 106 9.43 -10.50 38.03
N ASP A 107 9.17 -9.66 39.02
CA ASP A 107 8.59 -8.34 38.76
C ASP A 107 9.54 -7.48 37.89
N GLU A 108 10.88 -7.65 38.00
CA GLU A 108 11.82 -6.97 37.09
C GLU A 108 11.72 -7.49 35.66
N GLU A 109 11.49 -8.78 35.45
CA GLU A 109 11.31 -9.34 34.11
C GLU A 109 10.02 -8.83 33.48
N ILE A 110 8.92 -8.75 34.23
CA ILE A 110 7.65 -8.18 33.76
C ILE A 110 7.84 -6.70 33.37
N SER A 111 8.55 -5.92 34.19
CA SER A 111 8.90 -4.53 33.85
C SER A 111 9.70 -4.43 32.56
N LYS A 112 10.69 -5.33 32.34
CA LYS A 112 11.47 -5.36 31.09
C LYS A 112 10.61 -5.72 29.87
N LEU A 113 9.63 -6.61 30.02
CA LEU A 113 8.68 -6.94 28.94
C LEU A 113 7.85 -5.71 28.57
N GLU A 114 7.36 -4.97 29.56
CA GLU A 114 6.60 -3.74 29.37
C GLU A 114 7.44 -2.65 28.68
N ASP A 115 8.69 -2.45 29.14
CA ASP A 115 9.62 -1.50 28.50
C ASP A 115 9.90 -1.87 27.04
N THR A 116 10.06 -3.17 26.76
CA THR A 116 10.28 -3.68 25.40
C THR A 116 9.06 -3.43 24.51
N LEU A 117 7.85 -3.72 25.02
CA LEU A 117 6.59 -3.45 24.32
C LEU A 117 6.47 -1.96 23.97
N ARG A 118 6.71 -1.09 24.96
CA ARG A 118 6.62 0.36 24.79
C ARG A 118 7.66 0.90 23.81
N ASN A 119 8.87 0.35 23.83
CA ASN A 119 9.93 0.72 22.87
C ASN A 119 9.54 0.33 21.44
N VAL A 120 9.08 -0.90 21.24
CA VAL A 120 8.63 -1.40 19.93
C VAL A 120 7.45 -0.58 19.40
N GLU A 121 6.47 -0.26 20.26
CA GLU A 121 5.33 0.58 19.88
C GLU A 121 5.77 2.02 19.54
N THR A 122 6.72 2.57 20.29
CA THR A 122 7.31 3.89 19.99
C THR A 122 7.98 3.91 18.62
N GLN A 123 8.74 2.85 18.28
CA GLN A 123 9.37 2.72 16.97
C GLN A 123 8.35 2.58 15.85
N TYR A 124 7.33 1.74 16.02
CA TYR A 124 6.22 1.62 15.07
C TYR A 124 5.53 2.97 14.83
N ASN A 125 5.21 3.69 15.91
CA ASN A 125 4.57 5.00 15.81
C ASN A 125 5.46 6.03 15.12
N ALA A 126 6.78 5.98 15.32
CA ALA A 126 7.73 6.83 14.61
C ALA A 126 7.72 6.55 13.09
N TYR A 127 7.70 5.28 12.69
CA TYR A 127 7.62 4.91 11.28
C TYR A 127 6.24 5.22 10.66
N ASN A 128 5.16 4.97 11.38
CA ASN A 128 3.82 5.33 10.93
C ASN A 128 3.66 6.86 10.78
N ALA A 129 4.19 7.65 11.72
CA ALA A 129 4.22 9.11 11.60
C ALA A 129 5.12 9.59 10.45
N SER A 130 6.20 8.84 10.13
CA SER A 130 7.05 9.13 8.98
C SER A 130 6.35 8.92 7.62
N ARG A 131 5.20 8.26 7.59
CA ARG A 131 4.28 8.24 6.43
C ARG A 131 3.82 9.64 6.03
N PHE A 132 3.68 10.53 7.02
CA PHE A 132 3.16 11.89 6.85
C PHE A 132 4.23 12.98 6.97
N LYS A 133 5.41 12.67 7.53
CA LYS A 133 6.51 13.63 7.56
C LYS A 133 7.09 13.83 6.16
N ARG A 134 6.74 14.97 5.55
CA ARG A 134 7.68 15.65 4.63
C ARG A 134 9.00 15.85 5.39
N PRO A 135 10.16 15.73 4.73
CA PRO A 135 11.44 15.95 5.38
C PRO A 135 11.58 17.43 5.70
N PHE A 136 11.06 17.87 6.85
CA PHE A 136 11.51 19.11 7.47
C PHE A 136 12.82 18.80 8.18
N GLY A 137 13.84 19.59 7.86
CA GLY A 137 15.22 19.36 8.25
C GLY A 137 15.43 19.22 9.75
N THR A 138 16.33 18.30 10.09
CA THR A 138 17.15 18.21 11.31
C THR A 138 17.00 19.38 12.31
N THR A 139 16.20 19.17 13.36
CA THR A 139 16.36 19.90 14.61
C THR A 139 17.48 19.23 15.41
N LYS A 140 18.71 19.74 15.29
CA LYS A 140 19.79 19.41 16.23
C LYS A 140 19.36 19.91 17.61
N ARG A 141 19.04 19.01 18.54
CA ARG A 141 18.85 19.36 19.95
C ARG A 141 20.25 19.59 20.55
N LEU A 142 20.54 20.83 20.91
CA LEU A 142 21.66 21.19 21.78
C LEU A 142 21.31 20.72 23.20
N ASN A 143 22.12 19.82 23.73
CA ASN A 143 22.05 19.37 25.12
C ASN A 143 22.76 20.43 25.97
N VAL A 144 22.02 21.22 26.75
CA VAL A 144 22.60 22.16 27.72
C VAL A 144 22.55 21.48 29.08
N ASP A 145 23.74 21.14 29.58
CA ASP A 145 23.92 20.56 30.91
C ASP A 145 23.74 21.66 31.97
N LEU A 146 22.82 21.46 32.91
CA LEU A 146 22.35 22.45 33.88
C LEU A 146 22.78 22.10 35.30
N SER A 147 24.01 21.61 35.49
CA SER A 147 24.50 21.13 36.78
C SER A 147 25.57 22.04 37.43
N SER A 148 25.44 23.36 37.31
CA SER A 148 26.41 24.31 37.90
C SER A 148 25.76 25.59 38.42
N GLN A 149 24.87 25.49 39.41
CA GLN A 149 24.50 26.65 40.25
C GLN A 149 24.32 26.23 41.72
N ALA A 150 25.44 25.99 42.38
CA ALA A 150 25.54 26.00 43.83
C ALA A 150 26.49 27.15 44.19
N ASN A 151 25.94 28.37 44.32
CA ASN A 151 26.45 29.52 45.08
C ASN A 151 25.64 30.78 44.69
N ALA A 152 24.51 31.01 45.35
CA ALA A 152 23.70 32.22 45.17
C ALA A 152 24.28 33.35 46.02
N LEU A 153 24.86 34.35 45.34
CA LEU A 153 25.15 35.68 45.89
C LEU A 153 23.88 36.56 45.76
N PRO A 154 23.72 37.61 46.60
CA PRO A 154 22.54 38.47 46.56
C PRO A 154 22.53 39.30 45.28
N VAL A 155 21.46 39.13 44.50
CA VAL A 155 21.21 39.74 43.18
C VAL A 155 21.34 41.26 43.25
N THR A 156 22.25 41.83 42.46
CA THR A 156 22.44 43.28 42.34
C THR A 156 21.37 43.91 41.44
N GLN A 157 21.09 45.20 41.63
CA GLN A 157 20.02 45.93 40.92
C GLN A 157 20.16 45.92 39.39
N GLU A 158 21.39 45.76 38.86
CA GLU A 158 21.66 45.53 37.43
C GLU A 158 21.23 44.14 36.94
N GLU A 159 21.44 43.08 37.74
CA GLU A 159 20.97 41.73 37.39
C GLU A 159 19.44 41.68 37.34
N GLN A 160 18.75 42.48 38.17
CA GLN A 160 17.29 42.56 38.15
C GLN A 160 16.75 43.29 36.91
N ALA A 161 17.50 44.28 36.38
CA ALA A 161 17.18 44.92 35.10
C ALA A 161 17.39 43.97 33.91
N ILE A 162 18.47 43.18 33.92
CA ILE A 162 18.77 42.16 32.89
C ILE A 162 17.74 41.02 32.93
N ALA A 163 17.31 40.61 34.12
CA ALA A 163 16.25 39.61 34.30
C ALA A 163 14.91 40.12 33.75
N ASN A 164 14.53 41.36 34.03
CA ASN A 164 13.30 41.95 33.51
C ASN A 164 13.31 42.09 31.98
N GLU A 165 14.44 42.49 31.39
CA GLU A 165 14.61 42.54 29.94
C GLU A 165 14.53 41.14 29.31
N SER A 166 15.10 40.14 29.98
CA SER A 166 15.02 38.73 29.56
C SER A 166 13.58 38.20 29.63
N ILE A 167 12.83 38.54 30.69
CA ILE A 167 11.41 38.17 30.82
C ILE A 167 10.57 38.82 29.71
N GLN A 168 10.83 40.09 29.36
CA GLN A 168 10.15 40.75 28.24
C GLN A 168 10.44 40.07 26.89
N ARG A 169 11.71 39.72 26.62
CA ARG A 169 12.09 38.96 25.42
C ARG A 169 11.51 37.55 25.37
N TRP A 170 11.28 36.94 26.53
CA TRP A 170 10.59 35.66 26.62
C TRP A 170 9.11 35.82 26.31
N LYS A 171 8.45 36.82 26.90
CA LYS A 171 7.03 37.09 26.65
C LYS A 171 6.72 37.40 25.19
N GLN A 172 7.54 38.22 24.52
CA GLN A 172 7.40 38.49 23.08
C GLN A 172 7.61 37.25 22.21
N ARG A 173 8.50 36.32 22.62
CA ARG A 173 8.67 35.05 21.92
C ARG A 173 7.48 34.12 22.13
N ASP A 174 6.92 34.11 23.33
CA ASP A 174 5.77 33.27 23.68
C ASP A 174 4.54 33.71 22.89
N GLU A 175 4.26 35.02 22.82
CA GLU A 175 3.19 35.58 21.98
C GLU A 175 3.39 35.20 20.50
N HIS A 176 4.62 35.22 20.00
CA HIS A 176 4.90 34.79 18.63
C HIS A 176 4.74 33.28 18.42
N PHE A 177 5.04 32.46 19.43
CA PHE A 177 4.80 31.02 19.37
C PHE A 177 3.30 30.70 19.38
N ASP A 178 2.50 31.43 20.15
CA ASP A 178 1.05 31.29 20.17
C ASP A 178 0.43 31.66 18.81
N GLU A 179 0.89 32.74 18.18
CA GLU A 179 0.49 33.10 16.81
C GLU A 179 0.82 31.99 15.80
N GLN A 180 2.03 31.42 15.88
CA GLN A 180 2.43 30.31 15.01
C GLN A 180 1.61 29.05 15.27
N LEU A 181 1.30 28.73 16.52
CA LEU A 181 0.45 27.60 16.90
C LEU A 181 -0.97 27.76 16.34
N GLN A 182 -1.50 28.98 16.38
CA GLN A 182 -2.81 29.29 15.81
C GLN A 182 -2.80 29.12 14.29
N GLU A 183 -1.79 29.64 13.58
CA GLU A 183 -1.67 29.49 12.12
C GLU A 183 -1.52 28.00 11.71
N ILE A 184 -0.78 27.21 12.49
CA ILE A 184 -0.68 25.76 12.29
C ILE A 184 -2.03 25.08 12.50
N GLY A 185 -2.79 25.47 13.54
CA GLY A 185 -4.14 24.97 13.79
C GLY A 185 -5.06 25.17 12.58
N GLU A 186 -5.09 26.38 12.04
CA GLU A 186 -5.87 26.73 10.84
C GLU A 186 -5.40 25.99 9.58
N ALA A 187 -4.09 25.77 9.43
CA ALA A 187 -3.54 24.99 8.33
C ALA A 187 -3.95 23.51 8.42
N VAL A 188 -3.95 22.94 9.63
CA VAL A 188 -4.38 21.55 9.87
C VAL A 188 -5.87 21.39 9.57
N GLU A 189 -6.71 22.34 10.00
CA GLU A 189 -8.15 22.33 9.69
C GLU A 189 -8.41 22.37 8.18
N ARG A 190 -7.71 23.26 7.45
CA ARG A 190 -7.78 23.32 5.98
C ARG A 190 -7.35 21.99 5.34
N ILE A 191 -6.31 21.34 5.85
CA ILE A 191 -5.87 20.03 5.36
C ILE A 191 -6.94 18.96 5.63
N GLY A 192 -7.56 18.98 6.80
CA GLY A 192 -8.66 18.08 7.15
C GLY A 192 -9.82 18.17 6.16
N THR A 193 -10.25 19.39 5.85
CA THR A 193 -11.34 19.65 4.88
C THR A 193 -10.99 19.14 3.48
N VAL A 194 -9.76 19.40 3.02
CA VAL A 194 -9.28 18.90 1.72
C VAL A 194 -9.20 17.37 1.70
N ALA A 195 -8.77 16.74 2.79
CA ALA A 195 -8.70 15.29 2.91
C ALA A 195 -10.08 14.63 2.83
N ILE A 196 -11.10 15.20 3.49
CA ILE A 196 -12.50 14.75 3.38
C ILE A 196 -12.96 14.83 1.93
N THR A 197 -12.69 15.97 1.27
CA THR A 197 -13.08 16.19 -0.13
C THR A 197 -12.42 15.17 -1.07
N ILE A 198 -11.14 14.85 -0.83
CA ILE A 198 -10.42 13.83 -1.60
C ILE A 198 -11.03 12.45 -1.35
N GLY A 199 -11.36 12.12 -0.10
CA GLY A 199 -12.00 10.84 0.26
C GLY A 199 -13.34 10.65 -0.44
N GLU A 200 -14.19 11.68 -0.45
CA GLU A 200 -15.47 11.66 -1.14
C GLU A 200 -15.31 11.46 -2.65
N LYS A 201 -14.41 12.22 -3.29
CA LYS A 201 -14.12 12.08 -4.72
C LYS A 201 -13.53 10.71 -5.08
N ALA A 202 -12.66 10.17 -4.22
CA ALA A 202 -12.10 8.83 -4.42
C ALA A 202 -13.18 7.75 -4.34
N SER A 203 -14.11 7.88 -3.38
CA SER A 203 -15.26 6.97 -3.26
C SER A 203 -16.19 7.06 -4.47
N GLU A 204 -16.46 8.27 -4.97
CA GLU A 204 -17.27 8.47 -6.17
C GLU A 204 -16.59 7.86 -7.41
N GLN A 205 -15.28 8.07 -7.58
CA GLN A 205 -14.51 7.47 -8.67
C GLN A 205 -14.51 5.94 -8.60
N ALA A 206 -14.39 5.36 -7.40
CA ALA A 206 -14.47 3.91 -7.21
C ALA A 206 -15.84 3.36 -7.65
N LYS A 207 -16.94 4.04 -7.28
CA LYS A 207 -18.29 3.66 -7.70
C LYS A 207 -18.46 3.74 -9.23
N ASN A 208 -17.99 4.82 -9.84
CA ASN A 208 -18.04 5.00 -11.30
C ASN A 208 -17.20 3.95 -12.04
N ALA A 209 -16.06 3.55 -11.47
CA ALA A 209 -15.22 2.48 -12.04
C ALA A 209 -15.94 1.12 -12.01
N ILE A 210 -16.63 0.78 -10.91
CA ILE A 210 -17.43 -0.45 -10.80
C ILE A 210 -18.57 -0.45 -11.84
N GLU A 211 -19.29 0.66 -11.98
CA GLU A 211 -20.35 0.77 -12.99
C GLU A 211 -19.80 0.64 -14.42
N THR A 212 -18.66 1.26 -14.68
CA THR A 212 -17.98 1.14 -15.98
C THR A 212 -17.54 -0.29 -16.26
N MET A 213 -17.02 -1.00 -15.26
CA MET A 213 -16.66 -2.41 -15.36
C MET A 213 -17.88 -3.26 -15.74
N HIS A 214 -19.01 -3.10 -15.05
CA HIS A 214 -20.24 -3.82 -15.40
C HIS A 214 -20.75 -3.51 -16.82
N ARG A 215 -20.63 -2.25 -17.27
CA ARG A 215 -20.94 -1.89 -18.67
C ARG A 215 -20.01 -2.57 -19.68
N VAL A 216 -18.72 -2.67 -19.38
CA VAL A 216 -17.74 -3.36 -20.24
C VAL A 216 -18.01 -4.86 -20.29
N GLU A 217 -18.35 -5.48 -19.16
CA GLU A 217 -18.74 -6.89 -19.09
C GLU A 217 -19.97 -7.17 -19.96
N GLY A 218 -21.02 -6.35 -19.83
CA GLY A 218 -22.22 -6.45 -20.66
C GLY A 218 -21.92 -6.28 -22.15
N THR A 219 -21.15 -5.25 -22.50
CA THR A 219 -20.75 -5.00 -23.89
C THR A 219 -19.91 -6.15 -24.48
N THR A 220 -19.04 -6.75 -23.67
CA THR A 220 -18.21 -7.89 -24.10
C THR A 220 -19.07 -9.13 -24.36
N ALA A 221 -20.07 -9.37 -23.51
CA ALA A 221 -21.05 -10.44 -23.73
C ALA A 221 -21.83 -10.23 -25.04
N ASP A 222 -22.28 -9.00 -25.30
CA ASP A 222 -22.99 -8.66 -26.54
C ASP A 222 -22.10 -8.83 -27.79
N ILE A 223 -20.85 -8.37 -27.74
CA ILE A 223 -19.88 -8.56 -28.83
C ILE A 223 -19.65 -10.06 -29.10
N SER A 224 -19.52 -10.87 -28.05
CA SER A 224 -19.38 -12.33 -28.18
C SER A 224 -20.61 -12.98 -28.82
N ALA A 225 -21.81 -12.55 -28.44
CA ALA A 225 -23.06 -13.01 -29.02
C ALA A 225 -23.15 -12.65 -30.52
N VAL A 226 -22.84 -11.41 -30.89
CA VAL A 226 -22.80 -10.94 -32.27
C VAL A 226 -21.76 -11.70 -33.10
N SER A 227 -20.55 -11.90 -32.57
CA SER A 227 -19.50 -12.69 -33.22
C SER A 227 -19.96 -14.12 -33.50
N THR A 228 -20.70 -14.72 -32.57
CA THR A 228 -21.28 -16.07 -32.73
C THR A 228 -22.37 -16.10 -33.81
N GLN A 229 -23.20 -15.06 -33.90
CA GLN A 229 -24.20 -14.92 -34.97
C GLN A 229 -23.54 -14.75 -36.35
N ILE A 230 -22.52 -13.89 -36.47
CA ILE A 230 -21.75 -13.70 -37.70
C ILE A 230 -21.13 -15.03 -38.15
N LYS A 231 -20.49 -15.79 -37.25
CA LYS A 231 -19.96 -17.13 -37.55
C LYS A 231 -21.04 -18.09 -38.06
N ARG A 232 -22.26 -18.05 -37.48
CA ARG A 232 -23.39 -18.88 -37.95
C ARG A 232 -23.83 -18.48 -39.35
N ILE A 233 -23.95 -17.18 -39.62
CA ILE A 233 -24.34 -16.65 -40.93
C ILE A 233 -23.30 -17.02 -41.99
N LEU A 234 -22.00 -16.83 -41.72
CA LEU A 234 -20.92 -17.21 -42.64
C LEU A 234 -20.92 -18.71 -42.94
N LYS A 235 -21.12 -19.58 -41.93
CA LYS A 235 -21.25 -21.04 -42.15
C LYS A 235 -22.49 -21.39 -42.99
N ARG A 236 -23.60 -20.66 -42.81
CA ARG A 236 -24.82 -20.85 -43.61
C ARG A 236 -24.61 -20.42 -45.05
N GLN A 237 -24.05 -19.23 -45.27
CA GLN A 237 -23.72 -18.72 -46.59
C GLN A 237 -22.79 -19.67 -47.36
N ARG A 238 -21.72 -20.16 -46.71
CA ARG A 238 -20.80 -21.14 -47.33
C ARG A 238 -21.50 -22.43 -47.76
N ARG A 239 -22.47 -22.93 -46.98
CA ARG A 239 -23.28 -24.10 -47.35
C ARG A 239 -24.21 -23.81 -48.53
N VAL A 240 -24.82 -22.64 -48.56
CA VAL A 240 -25.68 -22.22 -49.68
C VAL A 240 -24.85 -22.06 -50.96
N GLU A 241 -23.72 -21.39 -50.91
CA GLU A 241 -22.81 -21.25 -52.06
C GLU A 241 -22.32 -22.60 -52.57
N CYS A 242 -21.96 -23.53 -51.68
CA CYS A 242 -21.58 -24.89 -52.06
C CYS A 242 -22.74 -25.65 -52.73
N SER A 243 -23.95 -25.55 -52.16
CA SER A 243 -25.15 -26.19 -52.73
C SER A 243 -25.51 -25.63 -54.10
N ILE A 244 -25.42 -24.30 -54.29
CA ILE A 244 -25.64 -23.64 -55.58
C ILE A 244 -24.59 -24.07 -56.60
N ARG A 245 -23.30 -24.11 -56.22
CA ARG A 245 -22.23 -24.58 -57.12
C ARG A 245 -22.46 -26.02 -57.56
N ILE A 246 -22.81 -26.92 -56.65
CA ILE A 246 -23.13 -28.32 -56.97
C ILE A 246 -24.35 -28.38 -57.91
N GLY A 247 -25.40 -27.61 -57.61
CA GLY A 247 -26.59 -27.52 -58.46
C GLY A 247 -26.27 -27.06 -59.89
N LEU A 248 -25.45 -26.02 -60.05
CA LEU A 248 -25.02 -25.51 -61.36
C LEU A 248 -24.19 -26.53 -62.16
N ILE A 249 -23.32 -27.29 -61.49
CA ILE A 249 -22.55 -28.36 -62.14
C ILE A 249 -23.50 -29.44 -62.64
N LEU A 250 -24.48 -29.84 -61.81
CA LEU A 250 -25.42 -30.90 -62.13
C LEU A 250 -26.35 -30.52 -63.29
N THR A 251 -26.85 -29.27 -63.33
CA THR A 251 -27.64 -28.76 -64.45
C THR A 251 -26.83 -28.69 -65.74
N PHE A 252 -25.56 -28.26 -65.68
CA PHE A 252 -24.67 -28.24 -66.83
C PHE A 252 -24.45 -29.66 -67.40
N LEU A 253 -24.22 -30.65 -66.54
CA LEU A 253 -24.05 -32.05 -66.97
C LEU A 253 -25.31 -32.62 -67.65
N ILE A 254 -26.50 -32.28 -67.13
CA ILE A 254 -27.77 -32.68 -67.74
C ILE A 254 -27.93 -32.06 -69.12
N LEU A 255 -27.70 -30.74 -69.25
CA LEU A 255 -27.79 -30.03 -70.54
C LEU A 255 -26.80 -30.60 -71.56
N LEU A 256 -25.57 -30.89 -71.13
CA LEU A 256 -24.55 -31.50 -71.97
C LEU A 256 -24.94 -32.92 -72.43
N SER A 257 -25.55 -33.71 -71.54
CA SER A 257 -26.07 -35.04 -71.87
C SER A 257 -27.20 -34.97 -72.90
N VAL A 258 -28.16 -34.06 -72.72
CA VAL A 258 -29.24 -33.83 -73.68
C VAL A 258 -28.69 -33.36 -75.03
N PHE A 259 -27.72 -32.45 -75.01
CA PHE A 259 -27.07 -31.95 -76.21
C PHE A 259 -26.38 -33.07 -77.01
N ILE A 260 -25.64 -33.96 -76.33
CA ILE A 260 -25.01 -35.13 -76.98
C ILE A 260 -26.06 -36.05 -77.58
N VAL A 261 -27.17 -36.33 -76.90
CA VAL A 261 -28.26 -37.16 -77.43
C VAL A 261 -28.90 -36.54 -78.66
N CYS A 262 -29.12 -35.22 -78.65
CA CYS A 262 -29.63 -34.48 -79.81
C CYS A 262 -28.66 -34.55 -81.00
N LEU A 263 -27.35 -34.33 -80.77
CA LEU A 263 -26.33 -34.46 -81.82
C LEU A 263 -26.24 -35.88 -82.38
N ALA A 264 -26.28 -36.90 -81.52
CA ALA A 264 -26.26 -38.29 -81.94
C ALA A 264 -27.48 -38.67 -82.79
N LYS A 265 -28.66 -38.10 -82.47
CA LYS A 265 -29.85 -38.23 -83.33
C LYS A 265 -29.70 -37.48 -84.65
N PHE A 266 -29.13 -36.28 -84.64
CA PHE A 266 -28.94 -35.47 -85.86
C PHE A 266 -27.92 -36.08 -86.84
N ILE A 267 -26.88 -36.75 -86.35
CA ILE A 267 -25.88 -37.42 -87.21
C ILE A 267 -26.42 -38.74 -87.80
N LYS A 268 -27.37 -39.39 -87.11
CA LYS A 268 -27.93 -40.69 -87.53
C LYS A 268 -29.21 -40.59 -88.36
N GLY A 269 -29.84 -39.41 -88.42
CA GLY A 269 -31.01 -39.13 -89.26
C GLY A 269 -30.59 -38.43 -90.54
#